data_AF-A0AAJ2U3C5-F1
#
_entry.id   AF-A0AAJ2U3C5-F1
#
_cell.length_a   1.000
_cell.length_b   1.000
_cell.length_c   1.000
_cell.angle_alpha   90.00
_cell.angle_beta   90.00
_cell.angle_gamma   90.00
#
_symmetry.space_group_name_H-M   'P 1'
#
loop_
_entity.id
_entity.type
_entity.pdbx_description
1 polymer ?
#
loop_
_entity_poly.entity_id
_entity_poly.type
_entity_poly.pdbx_seq_one_letter_code
_entity_poly.pdbx_strand_id
1 'polypeptide(L)' 'FKDKAVAINAISPRRITLEEAKEAFYNGFAEGLNIDLVPYQLSEEELEYVNKLAHERYENDEWNFKR' A
#
# COMPACT_ATOMS: atom_id res chain seq x y z
N PHE A 1 -2.10 -6.69 -21.89
CA PHE A 1 -2.14 -6.17 -20.50
C PHE A 1 -1.76 -4.69 -20.41
N LYS A 2 -0.72 -4.22 -21.12
CA LYS A 2 -0.36 -2.79 -21.16
C LYS A 2 -1.51 -1.85 -21.59
N ASP A 3 -2.43 -2.32 -22.44
CA ASP A 3 -3.57 -1.50 -22.88
C ASP A 3 -4.75 -1.45 -21.88
N LYS A 4 -4.64 -2.16 -20.74
CA LYS A 4 -5.68 -2.20 -19.69
C LYS A 4 -5.30 -1.40 -18.44
N ALA A 5 -4.08 -0.89 -18.36
CA ALA A 5 -3.59 -0.11 -17.21
C ALA A 5 -2.75 1.06 -17.71
N VAL A 6 -2.99 2.25 -17.17
CA VAL A 6 -2.24 3.46 -17.49
C VAL A 6 -1.71 4.08 -16.20
N ALA A 7 -0.47 4.55 -16.24
CA ALA A 7 0.11 5.26 -15.10
C ALA A 7 -0.56 6.63 -14.94
N ILE A 8 -0.84 7.04 -13.70
CA ILE A 8 -1.50 8.33 -13.40
C ILE A 8 -0.75 9.52 -14.02
N ASN A 9 0.59 9.49 -14.00
CA ASN A 9 1.43 10.54 -14.58
C ASN A 9 1.45 10.55 -16.11
N ALA A 10 0.93 9.52 -16.77
CA ALA A 10 0.76 9.51 -18.23
C ALA A 10 -0.55 10.17 -18.69
N ILE A 11 -1.51 10.38 -17.78
CA ILE A 11 -2.82 10.97 -18.08
C ILE A 11 -3.09 12.28 -17.32
N SER A 12 -2.29 12.56 -16.29
CA SER A 12 -2.40 13.80 -15.53
C SER A 12 -1.75 14.97 -16.28
N PRO A 13 -2.35 16.17 -16.28
CA PRO A 13 -1.76 17.38 -16.87
C PRO A 13 -0.53 17.88 -16.11
N ARG A 14 -0.31 17.36 -14.89
CA ARG A 14 0.85 17.68 -14.04
C ARG A 14 1.44 16.42 -13.44
N ARG A 15 2.70 16.48 -13.03
CA ARG A 15 3.33 15.39 -12.30
C ARG A 15 2.72 15.30 -10.90
N ILE A 16 2.24 14.11 -10.55
CA ILE A 16 1.75 13.72 -9.23
C ILE A 16 2.85 12.91 -8.55
N THR A 17 3.18 13.29 -7.32
CA THR A 17 4.14 12.55 -6.49
C THR A 17 3.45 11.39 -5.79
N LEU A 18 4.22 10.39 -5.34
CA LEU A 18 3.67 9.30 -4.55
C LEU A 18 3.06 9.82 -3.23
N GLU A 19 3.68 10.82 -2.62
CA GLU A 19 3.20 11.38 -1.36
C GLU A 19 1.86 12.09 -1.53
N GLU A 20 1.74 12.90 -2.58
CA GLU A 20 0.48 13.55 -2.94
C GLU A 20 -0.62 12.52 -3.23
N ALA A 21 -0.29 11.45 -3.96
CA ALA A 21 -1.25 10.39 -4.23
C ALA A 21 -1.71 9.72 -2.92
N LYS A 22 -0.79 9.40 -2.01
CA LYS A 22 -1.11 8.80 -0.70
C LYS A 22 -2.06 9.67 0.12
N GLU A 23 -1.76 10.96 0.23
CA GLU A 23 -2.59 11.92 0.96
C GLU A 23 -3.99 12.04 0.33
N ALA A 24 -4.06 12.18 -1.00
CA ALA A 24 -5.31 12.24 -1.73
C ALA A 24 -6.17 10.98 -1.55
N PHE A 25 -5.56 9.79 -1.56
CA PHE A 25 -6.26 8.54 -1.28
C PHE A 25 -6.76 8.49 0.17
N TYR A 26 -5.92 8.83 1.15
CA TYR A 26 -6.30 8.84 2.56
C TYR A 26 -7.53 9.71 2.81
N ASN A 27 -7.48 10.98 2.38
CA ASN A 27 -8.58 11.92 2.53
C ASN A 27 -9.82 11.48 1.73
N GLY A 28 -9.61 11.03 0.49
CA GLY A 28 -10.70 10.57 -0.38
C GLY A 28 -11.45 9.35 0.19
N PHE A 29 -10.76 8.43 0.88
CA PHE A 29 -11.43 7.32 1.57
C PHE A 29 -12.20 7.77 2.80
N ALA A 30 -11.64 8.67 3.62
CA ALA A 30 -12.32 9.23 4.77
C ALA A 30 -13.62 9.96 4.36
N GLU A 31 -13.54 10.83 3.36
CA GLU A 31 -14.69 11.56 2.82
C GLU A 31 -15.69 10.63 2.13
N GLY A 32 -15.20 9.76 1.24
CA GLY A 32 -16.04 8.89 0.41
C GLY A 32 -16.83 7.84 1.20
N LEU A 33 -16.31 7.43 2.36
CA LEU A 33 -16.98 6.52 3.29
C LEU A 33 -17.64 7.24 4.46
N ASN A 34 -17.44 8.55 4.60
CA ASN A 34 -17.88 9.37 5.73
C ASN A 34 -17.45 8.78 7.08
N ILE A 35 -16.15 8.55 7.24
CA ILE A 35 -15.53 7.98 8.44
C ILE A 35 -14.30 8.77 8.87
N ASP A 36 -13.96 8.65 10.15
CA ASP A 36 -12.68 9.12 10.68
C ASP A 36 -11.65 7.98 10.66
N LEU A 37 -10.54 8.20 9.97
CA LEU A 37 -9.40 7.28 9.96
C LEU A 37 -8.49 7.59 11.15
N VAL A 38 -8.32 6.61 12.03
CA VAL A 38 -7.47 6.72 13.23
C VAL A 38 -6.15 5.99 12.99
N PRO A 39 -5.00 6.67 13.18
CA PRO A 39 -3.71 6.02 13.00
C PRO A 39 -3.49 4.96 14.07
N TYR A 40 -2.99 3.81 13.63
CA TYR A 40 -2.61 2.72 14.51
C TYR A 40 -1.14 2.39 14.27
N GLN A 41 -0.39 2.32 15.37
CA GLN A 41 1.01 1.94 15.37
C GLN A 41 1.15 0.59 16.05
N LEU A 42 1.84 -0.32 15.37
CA LEU A 42 2.12 -1.64 15.90
C LEU A 42 2.98 -1.54 17.17
N SER A 43 2.67 -2.38 18.16
CA SER A 43 3.53 -2.63 19.30
C SER A 43 4.81 -3.36 18.89
N GLU A 44 5.80 -3.42 19.78
CA GLU A 44 7.06 -4.14 19.53
C GLU A 44 6.81 -5.63 19.25
N GLU A 45 5.93 -6.29 20.03
CA GLU A 45 5.57 -7.69 19.84
C GLU A 45 4.92 -7.94 18.46
N GLU A 46 4.02 -7.04 18.03
CA GLU A 46 3.37 -7.13 16.72
C GLU A 46 4.37 -6.88 15.58
N LEU A 47 5.31 -5.96 15.76
CA LEU A 47 6.39 -5.74 14.80
C LEU A 47 7.30 -6.96 14.68
N GLU A 48 7.69 -7.57 15.80
CA GLU A 48 8.47 -8.82 15.80
C GLU A 48 7.74 -9.93 15.05
N TYR A 49 6.44 -10.08 15.31
CA TYR A 49 5.60 -11.06 14.61
C TYR A 49 5.50 -10.78 13.10
N VAL A 50 5.28 -9.54 12.70
CA VAL A 50 5.22 -9.14 11.28
C VAL A 50 6.56 -9.40 10.58
N ASN A 51 7.67 -9.06 11.22
CA ASN A 51 9.01 -9.30 10.68
C ASN A 51 9.31 -10.80 10.52
N LYS A 52 8.91 -11.62 11.51
CA LYS A 52 8.99 -13.08 11.39
C LYS A 52 8.19 -13.58 10.19
N LEU A 53 6.96 -13.11 10.00
CA LEU A 53 6.12 -13.50 8.87
C LEU A 53 6.70 -13.03 7.52
N ALA A 54 7.31 -11.85 7.48
CA ALA A 54 8.01 -11.36 6.30
C ALA A 54 9.10 -12.35 5.87
N HIS A 55 9.99 -12.72 6.78
CA HIS A 55 11.08 -13.65 6.49
C HIS A 55 10.63 -15.08 6.15
N GLU A 56 9.66 -15.62 6.90
CA GLU A 56 9.23 -17.01 6.72
C GLU A 56 8.36 -17.21 5.46
N ARG A 57 7.72 -16.14 4.97
CA ARG A 57 6.71 -16.24 3.90
C ARG A 57 6.91 -15.25 2.77
N TYR A 58 6.81 -13.95 3.03
CA TYR A 58 6.72 -12.95 1.96
C TYR A 58 8.06 -12.68 1.26
N GLU A 59 9.17 -12.90 1.96
CA GLU A 59 10.55 -12.85 1.42
C GLU A 59 11.08 -14.23 1.04
N ASN A 60 10.39 -15.30 1.43
CA ASN A 60 10.88 -16.65 1.25
C ASN A 60 10.65 -17.12 -0.19
N ASP A 61 11.74 -17.43 -0.89
CA ASP A 61 11.69 -17.91 -2.29
C ASP A 61 10.94 -19.25 -2.42
N GLU A 62 11.13 -20.20 -1.52
CA GLU A 62 10.40 -21.48 -1.57
C GLU A 62 8.89 -21.25 -1.44
N TRP A 63 8.47 -20.28 -0.64
CA TRP A 63 7.08 -19.88 -0.52
C TRP A 63 6.58 -19.15 -1.79
N ASN A 64 7.33 -18.16 -2.27
CA ASN A 64 6.93 -17.31 -3.40
C ASN A 64 6.95 -18.04 -4.75
N PHE A 65 7.80 -19.06 -4.90
CA PHE A 65 7.94 -19.86 -6.12
C PHE A 65 7.30 -21.26 -6.01
N LYS A 66 6.54 -21.54 -4.95
CA LYS A 66 5.72 -22.75 -4.86
C LYS A 66 4.72 -22.78 -6.01
N ARG A 67 4.73 -23.89 -6.77
CA ARG A 67 3.83 -24.17 -7.90
C ARG A 67 2.68 -25.06 -7.47
#